data_AF-A0A9N8WBV0-F1
#
_entry.id   AF-A0A9N8WBV0-F1
#
_cell.length_a   1.000
_cell.length_b   1.000
_cell.length_c   1.000
_cell.angle_alpha   90.00
_cell.angle_beta   90.00
_cell.angle_gamma   90.00
#
_symmetry.space_group_name_H-M   'P 1'
#
loop_
_entity.id
_entity.type
_entity.pdbx_description
1 polymer ?
#
loop_
_entity_poly.entity_id
_entity_poly.type
_entity_poly.pdbx_seq_one_letter_code
_entity_poly.pdbx_strand_id
1 'polypeptide(L)'
;MIKNTKRLNSSDEGEDSSDEDNHVDKDLFADNVPVIPLDPKDEKNLRNRLDALKNKGEEMKRGVVYLGRIPHGFYEEEMHAYFSQFGKIVPEEQIHENLWVGANKKFVPVDYIKIEAKKHNRKKTPEEKERQNQRLLLKDSERRKNLQKLGIEYDFPGYQLKQEPKPEHGKHIIYEKGSDSESHDERL
;
A
#
# COMPACT_ATOMS: atom_id res chain seq x y z
N MET A 1 20.06 -29.35 -19.89
CA MET A 1 19.52 -30.32 -18.89
C MET A 1 19.10 -29.55 -17.66
N ILE A 2 17.80 -29.51 -17.40
CA ILE A 2 17.18 -28.75 -16.31
C ILE A 2 17.30 -29.60 -15.03
N LYS A 3 18.00 -29.10 -14.01
CA LYS A 3 18.11 -29.78 -12.71
C LYS A 3 16.95 -29.35 -11.83
N ASN A 4 15.92 -30.20 -11.75
CA ASN A 4 14.77 -30.05 -10.89
C ASN A 4 15.14 -30.53 -9.48
N THR A 5 15.32 -29.61 -8.52
CA THR A 5 15.59 -29.97 -7.12
C THR A 5 14.26 -30.12 -6.38
N LYS A 6 14.05 -31.32 -5.80
CA LYS A 6 12.91 -31.67 -4.95
C LYS A 6 12.92 -30.79 -3.69
N ARG A 7 11.79 -30.14 -3.38
CA ARG A 7 11.47 -29.69 -2.02
C ARG A 7 11.36 -30.92 -1.12
N LEU A 8 12.14 -30.94 -0.05
CA LEU A 8 11.95 -31.84 1.08
C LEU A 8 10.93 -31.20 2.02
N ASN A 9 9.81 -31.88 2.24
CA ASN A 9 8.91 -31.61 3.36
C ASN A 9 9.55 -32.23 4.60
N SER A 10 9.87 -31.41 5.60
CA SER A 10 10.10 -31.88 6.96
C SER A 10 8.79 -31.70 7.73
N SER A 11 8.14 -32.83 8.02
CA SER A 11 7.14 -32.95 9.06
C SER A 11 7.87 -32.82 10.40
N ASP A 12 7.51 -31.81 11.18
CA ASP A 12 7.91 -31.67 12.57
C ASP A 12 6.62 -31.72 13.39
N GLU A 13 6.50 -32.78 14.18
CA GLU A 13 5.36 -33.16 15.00
C GLU A 13 5.71 -32.88 16.47
N GLY A 14 4.82 -32.18 17.19
CA GLY A 14 4.90 -31.89 18.63
C GLY A 14 5.63 -30.57 18.94
N GLU A 15 5.12 -29.63 19.74
CA GLU A 15 4.52 -29.82 21.07
C GLU A 15 3.44 -28.76 21.35
N ASP A 16 2.32 -29.21 21.91
CA ASP A 16 1.25 -28.40 22.49
C ASP A 16 1.66 -28.04 23.93
N SER A 17 2.17 -26.82 24.11
CA SER A 17 2.45 -26.27 25.44
C SER A 17 1.17 -25.62 25.96
N SER A 18 0.41 -26.40 26.71
CA SER A 18 -0.74 -25.94 27.49
C SER A 18 -0.26 -24.94 28.56
N ASP A 19 -0.63 -23.67 28.42
CA ASP A 19 -0.45 -22.65 29.48
C ASP A 19 -1.40 -22.99 30.65
N GLU A 20 -0.86 -23.70 31.65
CA GLU A 20 -1.48 -23.74 32.98
C GLU A 20 -1.34 -22.36 33.64
N ASP A 21 -2.49 -21.84 34.09
CA ASP A 21 -2.63 -20.65 34.94
C ASP A 21 -1.75 -20.76 36.20
N ASN A 22 -0.52 -20.27 36.11
CA ASN A 22 0.25 -19.93 37.30
C ASN A 22 -0.27 -18.60 37.84
N HIS A 23 -1.20 -18.69 38.78
CA HIS A 23 -1.54 -17.58 39.67
C HIS A 23 -0.30 -17.27 40.51
N VAL A 24 0.57 -16.40 40.00
CA VAL A 24 1.70 -15.87 40.78
C VAL A 24 1.10 -15.00 41.87
N ASP A 25 1.15 -15.50 43.11
CA ASP A 25 0.86 -14.73 44.31
C ASP A 25 1.61 -13.39 44.22
N LYS A 26 0.84 -12.33 44.02
CA LYS A 26 1.31 -10.96 44.20
C LYS A 26 1.74 -10.83 45.66
N ASP A 27 2.85 -10.14 45.88
CA ASP A 27 3.24 -9.53 47.16
C ASP A 27 4.31 -10.25 48.01
N LEU A 28 5.37 -10.78 47.40
CA LEU A 28 6.60 -11.17 48.13
C LEU A 28 7.77 -10.19 48.00
N PHE A 29 7.61 -9.09 47.25
CA PHE A 29 8.67 -8.08 47.03
C PHE A 29 8.27 -6.65 47.40
N ALA A 30 7.13 -6.43 48.07
CA ALA A 30 6.59 -5.09 48.31
C ALA A 30 7.46 -4.22 49.25
N ASP A 31 8.24 -4.83 50.13
CA ASP A 31 8.83 -4.10 51.27
C ASP A 31 10.30 -3.69 51.08
N ASN A 32 10.98 -4.11 50.00
CA ASN A 32 12.42 -3.84 49.81
C ASN A 32 12.84 -3.58 48.36
N VAL A 33 12.05 -2.81 47.60
CA VAL A 33 12.54 -2.22 46.34
C VAL A 33 13.11 -0.83 46.65
N PRO A 34 14.41 -0.56 46.43
CA PRO A 34 14.91 0.80 46.51
C PRO A 34 14.22 1.63 45.42
N VAL A 35 13.31 2.52 45.84
CA VAL A 35 12.67 3.48 44.94
C VAL A 35 13.75 4.45 44.49
N ILE A 36 14.30 4.23 43.31
CA ILE A 36 15.25 5.15 42.68
C ILE A 36 14.41 6.38 42.28
N PRO A 37 14.69 7.58 42.84
CA PRO A 37 13.97 8.79 42.43
C PRO A 37 14.30 9.09 40.97
N LEU A 38 13.27 9.29 40.15
CA LEU A 38 13.46 9.64 38.75
C LEU A 38 13.88 11.11 38.63
N ASP A 39 14.61 11.43 37.57
CA ASP A 39 14.96 12.81 37.28
C ASP A 39 13.69 13.66 37.04
N PRO A 40 13.64 14.92 37.51
CA PRO A 40 12.43 15.75 37.45
C PRO A 40 11.88 16.00 36.04
N LYS A 41 12.73 15.90 35.03
CA LYS A 41 12.35 16.02 33.61
C LYS A 41 11.62 14.78 33.12
N ASP A 42 12.07 13.60 33.56
CA ASP A 42 11.50 12.32 33.20
C ASP A 42 10.15 12.12 33.89
N GLU A 43 10.00 12.58 35.14
CA GLU A 43 8.69 12.63 35.80
C GLU A 43 7.65 13.46 35.03
N LYS A 44 8.04 14.63 34.51
CA LYS A 44 7.13 15.47 33.70
C LYS A 44 6.76 14.79 32.39
N ASN A 45 7.71 14.15 31.72
CA ASN A 45 7.44 13.41 30.49
C ASN A 45 6.52 12.20 30.75
N LEU A 46 6.72 11.49 31.86
CA LEU A 46 5.87 10.37 32.27
C LEU A 46 4.45 10.84 32.62
N ARG A 47 4.32 11.95 33.35
CA ARG A 47 3.01 12.58 33.63
C ARG A 47 2.28 12.97 32.36
N ASN A 48 2.93 13.67 31.44
CA ASN A 48 2.33 14.04 30.16
C ASN A 48 1.92 12.81 29.34
N ARG A 49 2.70 11.72 29.38
CA ARG A 49 2.35 10.45 28.72
C ARG A 49 1.16 9.74 29.40
N LEU A 50 1.11 9.73 30.73
CA LEU A 50 -0.01 9.20 31.51
C LEU A 50 -1.31 9.97 31.23
N ASP A 51 -1.23 11.31 31.16
CA ASP A 51 -2.37 12.16 30.84
C ASP A 51 -2.83 11.96 29.38
N ALA A 52 -1.88 11.80 28.45
CA ALA A 52 -2.21 11.46 27.05
C ALA A 52 -2.88 10.09 26.91
N LEU A 53 -2.45 9.09 27.69
CA LEU A 53 -3.07 7.75 27.71
C LEU A 53 -4.45 7.77 28.37
N LYS A 54 -4.65 8.55 29.44
CA LYS A 54 -5.97 8.77 30.05
C LYS A 54 -6.95 9.44 29.10
N ASN A 55 -6.49 10.44 28.33
CA ASN A 55 -7.30 11.13 27.33
C ASN A 55 -7.53 10.30 26.07
N LYS A 56 -6.63 9.36 25.79
CA LYS A 56 -6.80 8.30 24.80
C LYS A 56 -7.60 7.17 25.44
N GLY A 57 -8.81 7.49 25.90
CA GLY A 57 -9.76 6.50 26.38
C GLY A 57 -9.82 5.35 25.39
N GLU A 58 -9.95 4.12 25.88
CA GLU A 58 -9.93 2.91 25.07
C GLU A 58 -10.98 3.01 23.95
N GLU A 59 -10.53 3.43 22.76
CA GLU A 59 -11.39 3.53 21.59
C GLU A 59 -11.79 2.11 21.20
N MET A 60 -13.02 1.74 21.54
CA MET A 60 -13.63 0.53 21.05
C MET A 60 -13.70 0.62 19.52
N LYS A 61 -12.80 -0.09 18.83
CA LYS A 61 -12.78 -0.13 17.38
C LYS A 61 -14.08 -0.80 16.89
N ARG A 62 -14.99 -0.01 16.34
CA ARG A 62 -16.17 -0.52 15.64
C ARG A 62 -15.74 -1.29 14.39
N GLY A 63 -16.39 -2.42 14.13
CA GLY A 63 -16.16 -3.26 12.95
C GLY A 63 -17.47 -3.64 12.27
N VAL A 64 -17.38 -4.12 11.03
CA VAL A 64 -18.51 -4.66 10.27
C VAL A 64 -18.21 -6.13 9.97
N VAL A 65 -19.16 -7.01 10.28
CA VAL A 65 -19.04 -8.45 10.09
C VAL A 65 -20.04 -8.89 9.02
N TYR A 66 -19.60 -9.68 8.04
CA TYR A 66 -20.48 -10.30 7.06
C TYR A 66 -21.01 -11.63 7.60
N LEU A 67 -22.32 -11.74 7.73
CA LEU A 67 -23.01 -12.97 8.12
C LEU A 67 -23.60 -13.65 6.87
N GLY A 68 -23.15 -14.86 6.59
CA GLY A 68 -23.67 -15.69 5.50
C GLY A 68 -24.39 -16.93 6.02
N ARG A 69 -25.28 -17.51 5.20
CA ARG A 69 -26.01 -18.77 5.51
C ARG A 69 -26.87 -18.68 6.77
N ILE A 70 -27.59 -17.57 6.93
CA ILE A 70 -28.52 -17.38 8.03
C ILE A 70 -29.76 -18.29 7.81
N PRO A 71 -30.14 -19.12 8.79
CA PRO A 71 -31.37 -19.92 8.71
C PRO A 71 -32.61 -19.04 8.51
N HIS A 72 -33.56 -19.51 7.70
CA HIS A 72 -34.87 -18.87 7.64
C HIS A 72 -35.52 -18.92 9.02
N GLY A 73 -35.90 -17.75 9.57
CA GLY A 73 -36.42 -17.64 10.93
C GLY A 73 -35.45 -17.04 11.94
N PHE A 74 -34.18 -16.80 11.59
CA PHE A 74 -33.25 -16.04 12.44
C PHE A 74 -33.19 -14.60 11.91
N TYR A 75 -34.00 -13.72 12.51
CA TYR A 75 -34.18 -12.34 12.09
C TYR A 75 -33.40 -11.39 13.01
N GLU A 76 -33.65 -10.08 12.85
CA GLU A 76 -32.89 -9.03 13.51
C GLU A 76 -32.99 -9.09 15.04
N GLU A 77 -34.16 -9.43 15.59
CA GLU A 77 -34.37 -9.53 17.03
C GLU A 77 -33.50 -10.63 17.64
N GLU A 78 -33.52 -11.83 17.04
CA GLU A 78 -32.69 -12.94 17.50
C GLU A 78 -31.19 -12.68 17.27
N MET A 79 -30.84 -12.04 16.15
CA MET A 79 -29.47 -11.58 15.89
C MET A 79 -29.02 -10.60 16.96
N HIS A 80 -29.82 -9.60 17.30
CA HIS A 80 -29.46 -8.59 18.28
C HIS A 80 -29.30 -9.20 19.67
N ALA A 81 -30.20 -10.08 20.09
CA ALA A 81 -30.10 -10.82 21.35
C ALA A 81 -28.84 -11.69 21.41
N TYR A 82 -28.55 -12.44 20.35
CA TYR A 82 -27.38 -13.30 20.27
C TYR A 82 -26.08 -12.49 20.25
N PHE A 83 -25.95 -11.48 19.38
CA PHE A 83 -24.71 -10.73 19.25
C PHE A 83 -24.42 -9.79 20.41
N SER A 84 -25.45 -9.42 21.19
CA SER A 84 -25.27 -8.63 22.41
C SER A 84 -24.37 -9.34 23.45
N GLN A 85 -24.24 -10.66 23.40
CA GLN A 85 -23.33 -11.40 24.28
C GLN A 85 -21.84 -11.14 23.97
N PHE A 86 -21.51 -10.81 22.72
CA PHE A 86 -20.14 -10.60 22.25
C PHE A 86 -19.73 -9.13 22.27
N GLY A 87 -20.67 -8.20 22.45
CA GLY A 87 -20.38 -6.78 22.55
C GLY A 87 -21.58 -5.89 22.26
N LYS A 88 -21.34 -4.58 22.31
CA LYS A 88 -22.34 -3.57 22.00
C LYS A 88 -22.56 -3.46 20.49
N ILE A 89 -23.79 -3.64 20.06
CA ILE A 89 -24.21 -3.44 18.67
C ILE A 89 -24.36 -1.95 18.40
N VAL A 90 -23.94 -1.50 17.21
CA VAL A 90 -24.05 -0.10 16.80
C VAL A 90 -25.50 0.17 16.40
N PRO A 91 -26.19 1.17 17.00
CA PRO A 91 -27.53 1.54 16.61
C PRO A 91 -27.54 2.16 15.21
N GLU A 92 -28.65 2.03 14.48
CA GLU A 92 -28.78 2.46 13.09
C GLU A 92 -28.43 3.95 12.89
N GLU A 93 -28.80 4.81 13.84
CA GLU A 93 -28.50 6.26 13.81
C GLU A 93 -27.00 6.58 13.78
N GLN A 94 -26.17 5.68 14.29
CA GLN A 94 -24.71 5.85 14.33
C GLN A 94 -24.02 5.21 13.11
N ILE A 95 -24.78 4.52 12.26
CA ILE A 95 -24.29 3.97 11.00
C ILE A 95 -24.16 5.13 10.01
N HIS A 96 -22.94 5.32 9.49
CA HIS A 96 -22.71 6.33 8.47
C HIS A 96 -23.41 5.94 7.17
N GLU A 97 -24.12 6.88 6.53
CA GLU A 97 -24.92 6.65 5.31
C GLU A 97 -24.15 5.92 4.20
N ASN A 98 -22.86 6.25 4.04
CA ASN A 98 -22.00 5.64 3.01
C ASN A 98 -21.39 4.28 3.38
N LEU A 99 -21.70 3.70 4.54
CA LEU A 99 -21.08 2.44 4.99
C LEU A 99 -21.31 1.30 4.00
N TRP A 100 -22.50 1.26 3.40
CA TRP A 100 -22.92 0.22 2.46
C TRP A 100 -22.71 0.60 0.99
N VAL A 101 -22.11 1.76 0.70
CA VAL A 101 -21.89 2.19 -0.69
C VAL A 101 -20.86 1.27 -1.35
N GLY A 102 -21.33 0.47 -2.31
CA GLY A 102 -20.53 -0.55 -2.96
C GLY A 102 -20.52 -1.90 -2.25
N ALA A 103 -21.32 -2.09 -1.21
CA ALA A 103 -21.75 -3.42 -0.79
C ALA A 103 -22.41 -4.12 -1.99
N ASN A 104 -22.19 -5.41 -2.15
CA ASN A 104 -22.62 -6.22 -3.31
C ASN A 104 -21.92 -5.96 -4.65
N LYS A 105 -20.80 -5.21 -4.68
CA LYS A 105 -19.94 -5.19 -5.86
C LYS A 105 -19.34 -6.59 -6.08
N LYS A 106 -19.52 -7.13 -7.28
CA LYS A 106 -18.84 -8.36 -7.70
C LYS A 106 -17.34 -8.10 -7.71
N PHE A 107 -16.57 -8.95 -7.05
CA PHE A 107 -15.12 -8.90 -7.16
C PHE A 107 -14.70 -9.18 -8.61
N VAL A 108 -14.01 -8.22 -9.22
CA VAL A 108 -13.39 -8.38 -10.53
C VAL A 108 -11.88 -8.45 -10.31
N PRO A 109 -11.23 -9.58 -10.63
CA PRO A 109 -9.78 -9.69 -10.52
C PRO A 109 -9.09 -8.60 -11.32
N VAL A 110 -8.03 -8.02 -10.74
CA VAL A 110 -7.20 -7.02 -11.43
C VAL A 110 -6.26 -7.73 -12.41
N ASP A 111 -6.28 -7.32 -13.68
CA ASP A 111 -5.37 -7.84 -14.71
C ASP A 111 -3.95 -7.27 -14.53
N TYR A 112 -3.18 -7.80 -13.58
CA TYR A 112 -1.82 -7.36 -13.27
C TYR A 112 -0.88 -7.43 -14.49
N ILE A 113 -1.02 -8.46 -15.33
CA ILE A 113 -0.23 -8.62 -16.57
C ILE A 113 -0.41 -7.41 -17.49
N LYS A 114 -1.65 -6.92 -17.65
CA LYS A 114 -1.95 -5.75 -18.49
C LYS A 114 -1.41 -4.47 -17.86
N ILE A 115 -1.53 -4.32 -16.54
CA ILE A 115 -1.00 -3.15 -15.83
C ILE A 115 0.52 -3.08 -15.97
N GLU A 116 1.20 -4.20 -15.77
CA GLU A 116 2.67 -4.26 -15.83
C GLU A 116 3.18 -4.10 -17.26
N ALA A 117 2.49 -4.70 -18.25
CA ALA A 117 2.78 -4.45 -19.66
C ALA A 117 2.65 -2.96 -20.02
N LYS A 118 1.62 -2.26 -19.52
CA LYS A 118 1.47 -0.82 -19.72
C LYS A 118 2.61 -0.02 -19.08
N LYS A 119 3.06 -0.39 -17.88
CA LYS A 119 4.18 0.26 -17.20
C LYS A 119 5.49 0.07 -17.95
N HIS A 120 5.81 -1.15 -18.38
CA HIS A 120 7.04 -1.46 -19.11
C HIS A 120 7.05 -0.87 -20.53
N ASN A 121 5.93 -0.96 -21.23
CA ASN A 121 5.79 -0.43 -22.59
C ASN A 121 5.59 1.09 -22.61
N ARG A 122 5.57 1.77 -21.45
CA ARG A 122 5.50 3.23 -21.36
C ARG A 122 6.67 3.83 -22.15
N LYS A 123 6.34 4.62 -23.17
CA LYS A 123 7.35 5.36 -23.95
C LYS A 123 8.04 6.39 -23.04
N LYS A 124 9.38 6.41 -23.09
CA LYS A 124 10.19 7.36 -22.32
C LYS A 124 10.05 8.79 -22.84
N THR A 125 10.07 9.75 -21.93
CA THR A 125 10.10 11.19 -22.26
C THR A 125 11.44 11.57 -22.91
N PRO A 126 11.52 12.67 -23.69
CA PRO A 126 12.79 13.10 -24.28
C PRO A 126 13.88 13.37 -23.23
N GLU A 127 13.52 13.98 -22.10
CA GLU A 127 14.46 14.23 -21.00
C GLU A 127 14.98 12.92 -20.36
N GLU A 128 14.10 11.93 -20.15
CA GLU A 128 14.51 10.60 -19.67
C GLU A 128 15.47 9.92 -20.67
N LYS A 129 15.26 10.10 -21.97
CA LYS A 129 16.15 9.60 -23.02
C LYS A 129 17.51 10.33 -22.98
N GLU A 130 17.52 11.65 -22.85
CA GLU A 130 18.75 12.45 -22.72
C GLU A 130 19.58 12.01 -21.52
N ARG A 131 18.95 11.81 -20.36
CA ARG A 131 19.62 11.31 -19.15
C ARG A 131 20.20 9.91 -19.34
N GLN A 132 19.47 9.03 -20.03
CA GLN A 132 19.96 7.70 -20.38
C GLN A 132 21.18 7.77 -21.30
N ASN A 133 21.13 8.66 -22.29
CA ASN A 133 22.21 8.92 -23.25
C ASN A 133 23.47 9.46 -22.56
N GLN A 134 23.33 10.43 -21.66
CA GLN A 134 24.44 10.95 -20.86
C GLN A 134 25.09 9.83 -20.02
N ARG A 135 24.28 9.00 -19.36
CA ARG A 135 24.77 7.86 -18.59
C ARG A 135 25.50 6.83 -19.47
N LEU A 136 25.03 6.62 -20.70
CA LEU A 136 25.65 5.71 -21.67
C LEU A 136 27.04 6.20 -22.07
N LEU A 137 27.17 7.49 -22.40
CA LEU A 137 28.45 8.11 -22.78
C LEU A 137 29.47 8.05 -21.64
N LEU A 138 29.03 8.34 -20.41
CA LEU A 138 29.89 8.26 -19.23
C LEU A 138 30.46 6.85 -19.07
N LYS A 139 29.59 5.83 -19.08
CA LYS A 139 30.01 4.42 -18.97
C LYS A 139 30.92 3.96 -20.10
N ASP A 140 30.69 4.45 -21.31
CA ASP A 140 31.54 4.10 -22.45
C ASP A 140 32.95 4.67 -22.28
N SER A 141 33.06 5.92 -21.82
CA SER A 141 34.34 6.57 -21.53
C SER A 141 35.15 5.84 -20.44
N GLU A 142 34.48 5.41 -19.37
CA GLU A 142 35.09 4.64 -18.28
C GLU A 142 35.59 3.29 -18.78
N ARG A 143 34.77 2.60 -19.59
CA ARG A 143 35.14 1.31 -20.20
C ARG A 143 36.39 1.46 -21.08
N ARG A 144 36.44 2.48 -21.94
CA ARG A 144 37.60 2.75 -22.81
C ARG A 144 38.87 3.00 -22.02
N LYS A 145 38.80 3.84 -20.97
CA LYS A 145 39.94 4.07 -20.06
C LYS A 145 40.44 2.78 -19.42
N ASN A 146 39.52 1.91 -18.99
CA ASN A 146 39.89 0.64 -18.38
C ASN A 146 40.54 -0.33 -19.39
N LEU A 147 40.04 -0.39 -20.63
CA LEU A 147 40.64 -1.20 -21.70
C LEU A 147 42.03 -0.69 -22.10
N GLN A 148 42.18 0.63 -22.22
CA GLN A 148 43.47 1.25 -22.51
C GLN A 148 44.51 0.95 -21.42
N LYS A 149 44.09 0.99 -20.14
CA LYS A 149 44.96 0.59 -19.00
C LYS A 149 45.40 -0.87 -19.07
N LEU A 150 44.55 -1.74 -19.60
CA LEU A 150 44.87 -3.16 -19.82
C LEU A 150 45.70 -3.39 -21.11
N GLY A 151 46.06 -2.33 -21.83
CA GLY A 151 46.81 -2.41 -23.09
C GLY A 151 45.98 -2.94 -24.26
N ILE A 152 44.65 -2.96 -24.12
CA ILE A 152 43.75 -3.41 -25.18
C ILE A 152 43.32 -2.19 -25.98
N GLU A 153 43.77 -2.13 -27.23
CA GLU A 153 43.31 -1.14 -28.19
C GLU A 153 41.88 -1.47 -28.61
N TYR A 154 40.93 -0.64 -28.16
CA TYR A 154 39.51 -0.85 -28.38
C TYR A 154 38.95 0.22 -29.31
N ASP A 155 38.93 -0.07 -30.61
CA ASP A 155 38.28 0.74 -31.63
C ASP A 155 36.82 0.31 -31.79
N PHE A 156 35.94 0.99 -31.05
CA PHE A 156 34.50 0.85 -31.24
C PHE A 156 33.92 2.21 -31.67
N PRO A 157 33.29 2.31 -32.85
CA PRO A 157 32.79 3.57 -33.42
C PRO A 157 31.71 4.25 -32.56
N GLY A 158 31.20 3.56 -31.53
CA GLY A 158 30.43 4.16 -30.46
C GLY A 158 28.94 4.22 -30.72
N TYR A 159 28.19 4.46 -29.66
CA TYR A 159 26.77 4.74 -29.71
C TYR A 159 26.55 6.15 -30.28
N GLN A 160 26.41 6.28 -31.61
CA GLN A 160 26.05 7.54 -32.23
C GLN A 160 24.66 7.96 -31.73
N LEU A 161 24.59 9.11 -31.05
CA LEU A 161 23.33 9.71 -30.60
C LEU A 161 22.51 10.07 -31.84
N LYS A 162 21.48 9.28 -32.18
CA LYS A 162 20.41 9.76 -33.06
C LYS A 162 19.59 10.75 -32.25
N GLN A 163 19.88 12.03 -32.39
CA GLN A 163 19.04 13.09 -31.85
C GLN A 163 17.75 13.09 -32.67
N GLU A 164 16.66 12.61 -32.06
CA GLU A 164 15.35 12.88 -32.65
C GLU A 164 14.95 14.30 -32.25
N PRO A 165 14.40 15.11 -33.19
CA PRO A 165 13.95 16.45 -32.87
C PRO A 165 12.93 16.39 -31.74
N LYS A 166 13.10 17.27 -30.74
CA LYS A 166 12.18 17.38 -29.60
C LYS A 166 10.79 17.67 -30.19
N PRO A 167 9.74 16.90 -29.86
CA PRO A 167 8.42 17.16 -30.42
C PRO A 167 7.99 18.57 -30.03
N GLU A 168 7.73 19.42 -31.03
CA GLU A 168 7.18 20.75 -30.79
C GLU A 168 5.84 20.57 -30.09
N HIS A 169 5.71 21.15 -28.90
CA HIS A 169 4.46 21.10 -28.16
C HIS A 169 3.46 21.98 -28.93
N GLY A 170 2.59 21.35 -29.73
CA GLY A 170 1.54 22.04 -30.46
C GLY A 170 0.75 22.91 -29.48
N LYS A 171 0.76 24.22 -29.67
CA LYS A 171 -0.08 25.15 -28.92
C LYS A 171 -1.52 24.66 -29.10
N HIS A 172 -2.21 24.35 -28.00
CA HIS A 172 -3.62 24.03 -28.04
C HIS A 172 -4.37 25.27 -28.54
N ILE A 173 -4.73 25.30 -29.83
CA ILE A 173 -5.53 26.37 -30.40
C ILE A 173 -6.94 26.16 -29.84
N ILE A 174 -7.37 27.07 -28.97
CA ILE A 174 -8.78 27.15 -28.56
C ILE A 174 -9.51 27.65 -29.79
N TYR A 175 -10.27 26.78 -30.46
CA TYR A 175 -11.26 27.25 -31.42
C TYR A 175 -12.35 27.95 -30.60
N GLU A 176 -12.39 29.28 -30.65
CA GLU A 176 -13.60 30.01 -30.29
C GLU A 176 -14.72 29.44 -31.18
N LYS A 177 -15.77 28.91 -30.54
CA LYS A 177 -16.96 28.49 -31.28
C LYS A 177 -17.56 29.73 -31.93
N GLY A 178 -17.25 29.92 -33.21
CA GLY A 178 -18.00 30.81 -34.09
C GLY A 178 -19.45 30.37 -34.07
N SER A 179 -20.31 31.30 -33.69
CA SER A 179 -21.76 31.22 -33.80
C SER A 179 -22.15 31.27 -35.27
N ASP A 180 -22.14 30.13 -35.95
CA ASP A 180 -22.67 30.02 -37.31
C ASP A 180 -24.17 29.67 -37.22
N SER A 181 -24.99 30.70 -37.38
CA SER A 181 -26.40 30.59 -37.73
C SER A 181 -26.52 30.14 -39.18
N GLU A 182 -26.65 28.84 -39.42
CA GLU A 182 -26.96 28.30 -40.75
C GLU A 182 -28.49 28.33 -40.96
N SER A 183 -28.90 29.14 -41.94
CA SER A 183 -30.25 29.34 -42.44
C SER A 183 -30.89 28.04 -42.95
N HIS A 184 -32.11 27.80 -42.50
CA HIS A 184 -32.97 26.72 -42.95
C HIS A 184 -33.53 27.05 -44.34
N ASP A 185 -32.89 26.55 -45.40
CA ASP A 185 -33.41 26.66 -46.76
C ASP A 185 -34.34 25.47 -47.10
N GLU A 186 -35.55 25.84 -47.48
CA GLU A 186 -36.65 24.99 -47.94
C GLU A 186 -36.27 24.14 -49.16
N ARG A 187 -36.60 22.85 -49.12
CA ARG A 187 -36.95 22.09 -50.33
C ARG A 187 -38.16 21.19 -50.09
N LEU A 188 -39.11 21.40 -51.00
CA LEU A 188 -40.37 20.71 -51.30
C LEU A 188 -40.35 19.18 -51.13
#